data_AF-A0A545ARY4-F1
#
_entry.id   AF-A0A545ARY4-F1
#
_cell.length_a   1.000
_cell.length_b   1.000
_cell.length_c   1.000
_cell.angle_alpha   90.00
_cell.angle_beta   90.00
_cell.angle_gamma   90.00
#
_symmetry.space_group_name_H-M   'P 1'
#
loop_
_entity.id
_entity.type
_entity.pdbx_description
1 polymer ?
#
loop_
_entity_poly.entity_id
_entity_poly.type
_entity_poly.pdbx_seq_one_letter_code
_entity_poly.pdbx_strand_id
1 'polypeptide(L)'
;MALRTLRARLAVVLVVVAASLGAVAAPAAASPQPPLSSSSRPTNFHWNSATLDVPWTAARLPDGSRCGGGRLTFAPIGLDDTSWGSATRGRFTYEVRGLGFADVNRDGSVDQLVEFACSKTGTDVGFNYYYVYSFTGKHLYRTHYSFRPFVRDYVTSADFAASAKWAVLDIRVRTGAVDVTQWVRGKRGVTVHRTFRWHPRRGLIANRPLPFHPEADVAPR
;
A
#
# COMPACT_ATOMS: atom_id res chain seq x y z
N MET A 1 -18.06 -72.52 49.54
CA MET A 1 -19.21 -73.29 49.00
C MET A 1 -19.87 -72.46 47.90
N ALA A 2 -20.43 -73.07 46.86
CA ALA A 2 -20.88 -72.39 45.64
C ALA A 2 -22.36 -71.98 45.66
N LEU A 3 -22.73 -70.97 44.83
CA LEU A 3 -23.91 -70.81 43.95
C LEU A 3 -23.97 -69.32 43.52
N ARG A 4 -23.92 -68.91 42.23
CA ARG A 4 -24.94 -69.02 41.15
C ARG A 4 -26.35 -68.67 41.65
N THR A 5 -26.93 -67.49 41.35
CA THR A 5 -27.98 -67.25 40.31
C THR A 5 -28.70 -65.90 40.61
N LEU A 6 -29.49 -65.24 39.74
CA LEU A 6 -29.46 -65.00 38.28
C LEU A 6 -30.51 -63.91 37.90
N ARG A 7 -30.24 -63.02 36.90
CA ARG A 7 -31.15 -61.98 36.30
C ARG A 7 -31.41 -60.74 37.19
N ALA A 8 -31.18 -59.47 36.80
CA ALA A 8 -31.42 -58.69 35.58
C ALA A 8 -32.87 -58.18 35.38
N ARG A 9 -33.11 -56.86 35.57
CA ARG A 9 -33.56 -55.88 34.55
C ARG A 9 -34.03 -54.51 35.12
N LEU A 10 -33.72 -53.45 34.35
CA LEU A 10 -34.22 -52.04 34.36
C LEU A 10 -34.25 -51.28 35.71
N ALA A 11 -33.54 -50.18 35.94
CA ALA A 11 -33.30 -48.94 35.17
C ALA A 11 -34.39 -47.85 35.31
N VAL A 12 -34.14 -46.90 36.22
CA VAL A 12 -34.53 -45.48 36.07
C VAL A 12 -33.33 -44.65 36.53
N VAL A 13 -32.65 -43.97 35.60
CA VAL A 13 -31.66 -42.93 35.92
C VAL A 13 -32.19 -41.63 35.36
N LEU A 14 -32.51 -40.68 36.25
CA LEU A 14 -32.78 -39.31 35.84
C LEU A 14 -31.47 -38.71 35.29
N VAL A 15 -31.42 -38.49 33.98
CA VAL A 15 -30.39 -37.64 33.37
C VAL A 15 -30.85 -36.19 33.55
N VAL A 16 -30.28 -35.52 34.56
CA VAL A 16 -30.39 -34.06 34.68
C VAL A 16 -29.55 -33.44 33.57
N VAL A 17 -30.20 -33.03 32.48
CA VAL A 17 -29.55 -32.26 31.41
C VAL A 17 -29.33 -30.85 31.92
N ALA A 18 -28.15 -30.60 32.48
CA ALA A 18 -27.67 -29.26 32.75
C ALA A 18 -27.44 -28.54 31.41
N ALA A 19 -28.40 -27.71 31.01
CA ALA A 19 -28.31 -26.88 29.82
C ALA A 19 -27.27 -25.77 30.03
N SER A 20 -26.00 -26.08 29.82
CA SER A 20 -24.96 -25.07 29.67
C SER A 20 -25.22 -24.29 28.39
N LEU A 21 -25.89 -23.15 28.52
CA LEU A 21 -26.05 -22.15 27.46
C LEU A 21 -24.67 -21.59 27.08
N GLY A 22 -23.99 -22.29 26.18
CA GLY A 22 -22.81 -21.79 25.49
C GLY A 22 -23.22 -20.58 24.66
N ALA A 23 -23.00 -19.39 25.18
CA ALA A 23 -23.16 -18.14 24.45
C ALA A 23 -22.11 -18.12 23.32
N VAL A 24 -22.51 -18.63 22.15
CA VAL A 24 -21.70 -18.53 20.93
C VAL A 24 -21.64 -17.06 20.57
N ALA A 25 -20.55 -16.40 20.93
CA ALA A 25 -20.33 -15.00 20.60
C ALA A 25 -20.38 -14.86 19.08
N ALA A 26 -21.45 -14.25 18.56
CA ALA A 26 -21.57 -13.99 17.13
C ALA A 26 -20.32 -13.22 16.67
N PRO A 27 -19.69 -13.60 15.55
CA PRO A 27 -18.50 -12.91 15.08
C PRO A 27 -18.86 -11.44 14.86
N ALA A 28 -18.17 -10.55 15.58
CA ALA A 28 -18.40 -9.12 15.48
C ALA A 28 -18.26 -8.70 14.02
N ALA A 29 -19.36 -8.26 13.40
CA ALA A 29 -19.37 -7.84 12.02
C ALA A 29 -18.38 -6.67 11.87
N ALA A 30 -17.30 -6.89 11.12
CA ALA A 30 -16.31 -5.86 10.89
C ALA A 30 -17.00 -4.65 10.23
N SER A 31 -16.84 -3.47 10.83
CA SER A 31 -17.45 -2.24 10.34
C SER A 31 -17.15 -2.06 8.84
N PRO A 32 -18.14 -1.68 8.01
CA PRO A 32 -17.92 -1.52 6.57
C PRO A 32 -16.74 -0.58 6.30
N GLN A 33 -15.71 -1.09 5.61
CA GLN A 33 -14.61 -0.25 5.19
C GLN A 33 -15.11 0.79 4.17
N PRO A 34 -14.64 2.05 4.23
CA PRO A 34 -15.05 3.07 3.27
C PRO A 34 -14.73 2.61 1.83
N PRO A 35 -15.56 2.99 0.84
CA PRO A 35 -15.30 2.66 -0.55
C PRO A 35 -14.03 3.36 -1.05
N LEU A 36 -13.32 2.72 -1.97
CA LEU A 36 -12.13 3.33 -2.59
C LEU A 36 -12.53 4.43 -3.57
N SER A 37 -11.79 5.53 -3.53
CA SER A 37 -12.06 6.70 -4.38
C SER A 37 -11.88 6.40 -5.87
N SER A 38 -12.56 7.20 -6.67
CA SER A 38 -12.48 7.18 -8.13
C SER A 38 -12.75 8.58 -8.68
N SER A 39 -12.39 8.82 -9.93
CA SER A 39 -12.59 10.10 -10.61
C SER A 39 -13.29 9.91 -11.96
N SER A 40 -13.84 10.98 -12.54
CA SER A 40 -14.41 10.95 -13.89
C SER A 40 -13.36 10.86 -15.01
N ARG A 41 -12.10 11.21 -14.70
CA ARG A 41 -10.92 11.11 -15.57
C ARG A 41 -9.67 10.81 -14.74
N PRO A 42 -8.70 10.01 -15.23
CA PRO A 42 -7.43 9.77 -14.54
C PRO A 42 -6.70 11.04 -14.09
N THR A 43 -6.65 12.05 -14.97
CA THR A 43 -5.99 13.34 -14.73
C THR A 43 -6.63 14.19 -13.63
N ASN A 44 -7.88 13.87 -13.25
CA ASN A 44 -8.67 14.62 -12.28
C ASN A 44 -8.87 13.80 -10.99
N PHE A 45 -7.93 12.91 -10.67
CA PHE A 45 -7.96 12.15 -9.42
C PHE A 45 -7.45 12.99 -8.24
N HIS A 46 -8.31 13.26 -7.27
CA HIS A 46 -7.98 14.07 -6.09
C HIS A 46 -7.32 13.20 -5.02
N TRP A 47 -6.01 13.07 -5.09
CA TRP A 47 -5.18 12.36 -4.10
C TRP A 47 -5.34 12.91 -2.69
N ASN A 48 -5.55 14.23 -2.58
CA ASN A 48 -5.70 14.96 -1.31
C ASN A 48 -6.93 14.57 -0.46
N SER A 49 -7.90 13.89 -1.05
CA SER A 49 -9.16 13.48 -0.42
C SER A 49 -9.50 12.01 -0.75
N ALA A 50 -8.51 11.27 -1.25
CA ALA A 50 -8.70 9.91 -1.72
C ALA A 50 -8.82 8.92 -0.56
N THR A 51 -9.73 7.95 -0.69
CA THR A 51 -9.67 6.71 0.06
C THR A 51 -8.96 5.66 -0.78
N LEU A 52 -7.82 5.18 -0.30
CA LEU A 52 -6.88 4.30 -1.02
C LEU A 52 -6.43 3.16 -0.12
N ASP A 53 -6.12 2.01 -0.72
CA ASP A 53 -5.38 0.95 -0.04
C ASP A 53 -3.89 1.25 -0.20
N VAL A 54 -3.17 1.38 0.92
CA VAL A 54 -1.71 1.61 0.96
C VAL A 54 -0.99 0.44 0.28
N PRO A 55 0.01 0.68 -0.59
CA PRO A 55 0.55 -0.33 -1.51
C PRO A 55 1.48 -1.39 -0.89
N TRP A 56 1.54 -1.49 0.44
CA TRP A 56 2.32 -2.46 1.21
C TRP A 56 1.51 -2.99 2.39
N THR A 57 1.96 -4.07 3.06
CA THR A 57 1.35 -4.58 4.31
C THR A 57 2.08 -4.07 5.55
N ALA A 58 3.41 -4.05 5.57
CA ALA A 58 4.20 -3.68 6.76
C ALA A 58 5.61 -3.13 6.44
N ALA A 59 5.69 -1.97 5.77
CA ALA A 59 6.94 -1.29 5.43
C ALA A 59 7.82 -1.03 6.66
N ARG A 60 9.05 -1.55 6.66
CA ARG A 60 10.02 -1.40 7.77
C ARG A 60 10.78 -0.09 7.64
N LEU A 61 10.70 0.77 8.66
CA LEU A 61 11.41 2.04 8.75
C LEU A 61 12.85 1.87 9.28
N PRO A 62 13.72 2.91 9.16
CA PRO A 62 15.11 2.84 9.62
C PRO A 62 15.29 2.50 11.11
N ASP A 63 14.36 2.93 11.99
CA ASP A 63 14.37 2.58 13.42
C ASP A 63 13.84 1.16 13.74
N GLY A 64 13.53 0.38 12.70
CA GLY A 64 12.97 -0.97 12.81
C GLY A 64 11.47 -1.02 13.09
N SER A 65 10.80 0.11 13.30
CA SER A 65 9.34 0.17 13.37
C SER A 65 8.71 -0.15 12.01
N ARG A 66 7.39 -0.41 12.00
CA ARG A 66 6.65 -0.85 10.80
C ARG A 66 5.45 0.05 10.52
N CYS A 67 5.44 0.67 9.36
CA CYS A 67 4.28 1.36 8.78
C CYS A 67 3.28 0.33 8.24
N GLY A 68 2.09 0.29 8.83
CA GLY A 68 1.04 -0.65 8.45
C GLY A 68 0.35 -0.27 7.13
N GLY A 69 -0.07 -1.30 6.40
CA GLY A 69 -0.82 -1.18 5.16
C GLY A 69 -2.31 -0.95 5.31
N GLY A 70 -3.03 -1.23 4.22
CA GLY A 70 -4.50 -1.24 4.17
C GLY A 70 -5.12 0.14 3.92
N ARG A 71 -6.45 0.22 4.07
CA ARG A 71 -7.23 1.39 3.64
C ARG A 71 -6.98 2.63 4.49
N LEU A 72 -6.62 3.75 3.86
CA LEU A 72 -6.58 5.08 4.47
C LEU A 72 -7.45 6.05 3.66
N THR A 73 -8.03 7.03 4.35
CA THR A 73 -8.65 8.21 3.74
C THR A 73 -7.71 9.39 4.02
N PHE A 74 -7.24 10.02 2.95
CA PHE A 74 -6.35 11.17 3.01
C PHE A 74 -7.14 12.48 3.15
N ALA A 75 -6.50 13.48 3.75
CA ALA A 75 -6.99 14.85 3.90
C ALA A 75 -5.96 15.84 3.33
N PRO A 76 -6.36 17.02 2.84
CA PRO A 76 -5.44 17.94 2.17
C PRO A 76 -4.32 18.45 3.07
N ILE A 77 -3.11 18.59 2.50
CA ILE A 77 -1.98 19.26 3.14
C ILE A 77 -1.90 20.68 2.57
N GLY A 78 -2.39 21.66 3.33
CA GLY A 78 -2.42 23.06 2.89
C GLY A 78 -3.59 23.40 1.97
N LEU A 79 -3.45 24.50 1.23
CA LEU A 79 -4.52 25.07 0.39
C LEU A 79 -4.51 24.44 -1.02
N ASP A 80 -5.66 23.88 -1.41
CA ASP A 80 -6.10 23.54 -2.77
C ASP A 80 -5.20 22.63 -3.66
N ASP A 81 -4.09 22.10 -3.17
CA ASP A 81 -3.33 21.07 -3.90
C ASP A 81 -4.13 19.75 -3.92
N THR A 82 -4.75 19.44 -5.07
CA THR A 82 -5.48 18.17 -5.30
C THR A 82 -4.55 16.97 -5.42
N SER A 83 -3.25 17.20 -5.65
CA SER A 83 -2.26 16.15 -5.83
C SER A 83 -1.69 15.60 -4.53
N TRP A 84 -1.79 16.30 -3.40
CA TRP A 84 -1.08 15.96 -2.15
C TRP A 84 -2.00 15.86 -0.93
N GLY A 85 -1.97 14.72 -0.24
CA GLY A 85 -2.76 14.48 0.98
C GLY A 85 -1.98 13.77 2.08
N SER A 86 -2.43 13.96 3.32
CA SER A 86 -1.92 13.28 4.53
C SER A 86 -2.98 12.38 5.16
N ALA A 87 -2.56 11.34 5.85
CA ALA A 87 -3.38 10.55 6.77
C ALA A 87 -2.53 10.12 7.96
N THR A 88 -3.12 10.06 9.16
CA THR A 88 -2.43 9.59 10.37
C THR A 88 -3.05 8.29 10.86
N ARG A 89 -2.22 7.30 11.18
CA ARG A 89 -2.65 6.04 11.80
C ARG A 89 -1.71 5.68 12.95
N GLY A 90 -2.22 5.83 14.17
CA GLY A 90 -1.42 5.64 15.39
C GLY A 90 -0.26 6.64 15.43
N ARG A 91 0.97 6.14 15.50
CA ARG A 91 2.22 6.93 15.54
C ARG A 91 2.85 7.22 14.18
N PHE A 92 2.13 6.97 13.09
CA PHE A 92 2.64 7.09 11.73
C PHE A 92 1.82 8.07 10.90
N THR A 93 2.53 8.94 10.20
CA THR A 93 2.01 9.83 9.18
C THR A 93 2.27 9.21 7.82
N TYR A 94 1.24 9.20 6.99
CA TYR A 94 1.27 8.74 5.60
C TYR A 94 1.00 9.96 4.74
N GLU A 95 1.77 10.14 3.68
CA GLU A 95 1.45 11.13 2.66
C GLU A 95 1.34 10.45 1.31
N VAL A 96 0.50 11.00 0.43
CA VAL A 96 0.37 10.56 -0.95
C VAL A 96 0.43 11.78 -1.87
N ARG A 97 1.25 11.70 -2.91
CA ARG A 97 1.45 12.79 -3.87
C ARG A 97 1.48 12.30 -5.31
N GLY A 98 0.61 12.84 -6.15
CA GLY A 98 0.67 12.66 -7.61
C GLY A 98 1.74 13.56 -8.23
N LEU A 99 2.73 12.97 -8.92
CA LEU A 99 3.91 13.70 -9.42
C LEU A 99 3.90 14.00 -10.93
N GLY A 100 3.25 13.18 -11.75
CA GLY A 100 3.19 13.40 -13.19
C GLY A 100 2.54 12.24 -13.95
N PHE A 101 2.22 12.45 -15.23
CA PHE A 101 1.47 11.50 -16.06
C PHE A 101 2.24 11.10 -17.32
N ALA A 102 2.18 9.82 -17.71
CA ALA A 102 2.64 9.32 -19.02
C ALA A 102 2.09 7.92 -19.31
N ASP A 103 2.13 7.46 -20.56
CA ASP A 103 1.92 6.06 -20.94
C ASP A 103 3.20 5.24 -20.65
N VAL A 104 3.40 4.86 -19.38
CA VAL A 104 4.66 4.23 -18.93
C VAL A 104 4.78 2.81 -19.45
N ASN A 105 3.66 2.09 -19.59
CA ASN A 105 3.65 0.71 -20.05
C ASN A 105 3.49 0.50 -21.57
N ARG A 106 3.17 1.56 -22.32
CA ARG A 106 2.88 1.55 -23.77
C ARG A 106 1.61 0.80 -24.14
N ASP A 107 0.59 0.82 -23.28
CA ASP A 107 -0.73 0.26 -23.57
C ASP A 107 -1.72 1.29 -24.17
N GLY A 108 -1.28 2.56 -24.31
CA GLY A 108 -2.09 3.67 -24.83
C GLY A 108 -2.95 4.36 -23.77
N SER A 109 -2.97 3.85 -22.53
CA SER A 109 -3.60 4.51 -21.37
C SER A 109 -2.63 5.47 -20.70
N VAL A 110 -3.16 6.38 -19.88
CA VAL A 110 -2.35 7.25 -19.03
C VAL A 110 -2.10 6.60 -17.66
N ASP A 111 -0.83 6.47 -17.30
CA ASP A 111 -0.36 6.15 -15.96
C ASP A 111 0.02 7.43 -15.21
N GLN A 112 0.05 7.36 -13.88
CA GLN A 112 0.52 8.42 -13.00
C GLN A 112 1.67 7.94 -12.12
N LEU A 113 2.73 8.75 -11.98
CA LEU A 113 3.73 8.58 -10.95
C LEU A 113 3.17 9.08 -9.62
N VAL A 114 3.26 8.26 -8.58
CA VAL A 114 2.76 8.56 -7.25
C VAL A 114 3.83 8.28 -6.21
N GLU A 115 4.09 9.27 -5.38
CA GLU A 115 4.89 9.15 -4.17
C GLU A 115 3.97 8.82 -3.00
N PHE A 116 4.32 7.79 -2.24
CA PHE A 116 3.75 7.50 -0.93
C PHE A 116 4.86 7.65 0.11
N ALA A 117 4.73 8.60 1.03
CA ALA A 117 5.60 8.67 2.20
C ALA A 117 4.98 7.88 3.37
N CYS A 118 5.82 7.27 4.19
CA CYS A 118 5.44 6.94 5.56
C CYS A 118 6.57 7.26 6.52
N SER A 119 6.25 8.04 7.55
CA SER A 119 7.16 8.44 8.60
C SER A 119 6.53 8.23 9.97
N LYS A 120 7.38 8.09 10.99
CA LYS A 120 6.98 8.13 12.39
C LYS A 120 6.68 9.59 12.76
N THR A 121 5.44 9.88 13.13
CA THR A 121 4.92 11.23 13.33
C THR A 121 5.80 12.04 14.29
N GLY A 122 6.18 13.25 13.87
CA GLY A 122 7.05 14.14 14.66
C GLY A 122 8.54 13.78 14.64
N THR A 123 9.00 12.94 13.71
CA THR A 123 10.42 12.55 13.55
C THR A 123 10.84 12.56 12.07
N ASP A 124 12.14 12.52 11.80
CA ASP A 124 12.71 12.33 10.45
C ASP A 124 12.85 10.84 10.06
N VAL A 125 12.30 9.92 10.86
CA VAL A 125 12.36 8.48 10.59
C VAL A 125 11.23 8.10 9.62
N GLY A 126 11.57 7.88 8.35
CA GLY A 126 10.61 7.50 7.32
C GLY A 126 11.24 7.05 6.00
N PHE A 127 10.40 6.73 5.04
CA PHE A 127 10.76 6.51 3.65
C PHE A 127 9.69 7.08 2.73
N ASN A 128 10.12 7.59 1.58
CA ASN A 128 9.26 7.85 0.43
C ASN A 128 9.37 6.66 -0.53
N TYR A 129 8.23 6.26 -1.10
CA TYR A 129 8.08 5.10 -1.98
C TYR A 129 7.39 5.54 -3.27
N TYR A 130 8.04 5.32 -4.40
CA TYR A 130 7.54 5.76 -5.71
C TYR A 130 6.93 4.58 -6.46
N TYR A 131 5.70 4.77 -6.92
CA TYR A 131 4.92 3.78 -7.66
C TYR A 131 4.41 4.37 -8.97
N VAL A 132 4.23 3.53 -9.97
CA VAL A 132 3.38 3.86 -11.12
C VAL A 132 1.98 3.30 -10.85
N TYR A 133 0.99 4.16 -10.98
CA TYR A 133 -0.43 3.83 -10.89
C TYR A 133 -1.08 3.91 -12.27
N SER A 134 -1.87 2.90 -12.62
CA SER A 134 -2.78 2.97 -13.77
C SER A 134 -4.22 3.14 -13.28
N PHE A 135 -5.14 3.42 -14.20
CA PHE A 135 -6.54 3.66 -13.88
C PHE A 135 -7.45 2.67 -14.60
N THR A 136 -8.18 1.84 -13.84
CA THR A 136 -9.22 0.98 -14.42
C THR A 136 -10.53 1.76 -14.52
N GLY A 137 -11.05 1.90 -15.73
CA GLY A 137 -12.40 2.39 -15.96
C GLY A 137 -13.45 1.35 -15.56
N LYS A 138 -14.39 1.74 -14.70
CA LYS A 138 -15.63 1.04 -14.44
C LYS A 138 -16.79 1.79 -15.09
N HIS A 139 -17.58 1.09 -15.87
CA HIS A 139 -18.81 1.63 -16.44
C HIS A 139 -19.87 1.71 -15.34
N LEU A 140 -20.36 2.91 -15.04
CA LEU A 140 -21.40 3.13 -14.04
C LEU A 140 -22.79 3.01 -14.67
N TYR A 141 -23.04 3.77 -15.76
CA TYR A 141 -24.32 3.79 -16.48
C TYR A 141 -24.17 4.52 -17.82
N ARG A 142 -24.72 3.92 -18.90
CA ARG A 142 -24.78 4.31 -20.35
C ARG A 142 -23.59 5.02 -21.01
N THR A 143 -23.03 6.06 -20.40
CA THR A 143 -21.94 6.93 -20.92
C THR A 143 -20.94 7.36 -19.83
N HIS A 144 -21.21 7.07 -18.56
CA HIS A 144 -20.40 7.53 -17.43
C HIS A 144 -19.40 6.47 -16.98
N TYR A 145 -18.12 6.83 -17.06
CA TYR A 145 -17.00 6.04 -16.55
C TYR A 145 -16.50 6.62 -15.22
N SER A 146 -16.17 5.72 -14.29
CA SER A 146 -15.44 6.02 -13.06
C SER A 146 -14.08 5.33 -13.14
N PHE A 147 -13.01 6.09 -13.03
CA PHE A 147 -11.63 5.63 -13.09
C PHE A 147 -11.11 5.45 -11.68
N ARG A 148 -10.75 4.22 -11.33
CA ARG A 148 -10.15 3.90 -10.03
C ARG A 148 -8.65 3.64 -10.20
N PRO A 149 -7.77 4.31 -9.44
CA PRO A 149 -6.35 4.03 -9.47
C PRO A 149 -6.05 2.64 -8.89
N PHE A 150 -5.04 1.98 -9.45
CA PHE A 150 -4.43 0.77 -8.91
C PHE A 150 -2.92 0.80 -9.13
N VAL A 151 -2.16 0.19 -8.22
CA VAL A 151 -0.70 0.05 -8.37
C VAL A 151 -0.44 -0.77 -9.62
N ARG A 152 0.27 -0.19 -10.60
CA ARG A 152 0.80 -0.93 -11.73
C ARG A 152 2.12 -1.59 -11.36
N ASP A 153 3.02 -0.81 -10.77
CA ASP A 153 4.32 -1.30 -10.32
C ASP A 153 5.01 -0.35 -9.32
N TYR A 154 6.06 -0.86 -8.67
CA TYR A 154 6.99 -0.10 -7.86
C TYR A 154 8.15 0.44 -8.70
N VAL A 155 8.70 1.58 -8.31
CA VAL A 155 9.89 2.19 -8.92
C VAL A 155 11.07 2.07 -7.96
N THR A 156 11.06 2.82 -6.86
CA THR A 156 12.18 2.90 -5.91
C THR A 156 11.72 3.56 -4.61
N SER A 157 12.61 3.63 -3.61
CA SER A 157 12.42 4.43 -2.41
C SER A 157 13.49 5.52 -2.25
N ALA A 158 13.22 6.45 -1.33
CA ALA A 158 14.17 7.42 -0.80
C ALA A 158 14.08 7.42 0.73
N ASP A 159 15.23 7.46 1.41
CA ASP A 159 15.31 7.64 2.87
C ASP A 159 14.88 9.08 3.22
N PHE A 160 13.92 9.23 4.14
CA PHE A 160 13.35 10.53 4.51
C PHE A 160 14.24 11.32 5.48
N ALA A 161 15.20 10.67 6.14
CA ALA A 161 15.99 11.28 7.20
C ALA A 161 16.92 12.37 6.68
N ALA A 162 17.20 13.40 7.51
CA ALA A 162 18.26 14.37 7.20
C ALA A 162 19.64 13.69 7.07
N SER A 163 19.79 12.54 7.74
CA SER A 163 20.95 11.64 7.62
C SER A 163 20.73 10.48 6.63
N ALA A 164 19.93 10.69 5.58
CA ALA A 164 19.63 9.71 4.53
C ALA A 164 20.84 8.89 4.05
N LYS A 165 20.61 7.61 3.75
CA LYS A 165 21.58 6.76 3.04
C LYS A 165 21.51 6.94 1.51
N TRP A 166 20.31 7.14 0.99
CA TRP A 166 20.05 7.50 -0.40
C TRP A 166 18.79 8.37 -0.48
N ALA A 167 18.75 9.29 -1.45
CA ALA A 167 17.61 10.18 -1.66
C ALA A 167 17.29 10.29 -3.15
N VAL A 168 16.01 10.38 -3.51
CA VAL A 168 15.57 10.76 -4.86
C VAL A 168 15.63 12.28 -4.95
N LEU A 169 16.43 12.79 -5.89
CA LEU A 169 16.60 14.23 -6.16
C LEU A 169 15.62 14.72 -7.24
N ASP A 170 15.33 13.86 -8.21
CA ASP A 170 14.40 14.12 -9.31
C ASP A 170 13.87 12.77 -9.82
N ILE A 171 12.57 12.71 -10.13
CA ILE A 171 11.92 11.53 -10.69
C ILE A 171 10.84 11.97 -11.68
N ARG A 172 10.87 11.40 -12.89
CA ARG A 172 10.00 11.81 -14.01
C ARG A 172 9.49 10.60 -14.77
N VAL A 173 8.19 10.61 -15.06
CA VAL A 173 7.58 9.66 -16.01
C VAL A 173 7.61 10.20 -17.43
N ARG A 174 7.78 9.29 -18.39
CA ARG A 174 7.59 9.53 -19.82
C ARG A 174 7.18 8.23 -20.51
N THR A 175 6.79 8.30 -21.77
CA THR A 175 6.30 7.12 -22.50
C THR A 175 7.31 5.97 -22.50
N GLY A 176 6.92 4.82 -21.95
CA GLY A 176 7.76 3.63 -21.81
C GLY A 176 8.77 3.59 -20.66
N ALA A 177 8.85 4.60 -19.78
CA ALA A 177 9.86 4.63 -18.71
C ALA A 177 9.59 5.59 -17.53
N VAL A 178 10.28 5.34 -16.42
CA VAL A 178 10.52 6.31 -15.33
C VAL A 178 12.02 6.62 -15.27
N ASP A 179 12.40 7.88 -15.37
CA ASP A 179 13.78 8.32 -15.14
C ASP A 179 13.91 8.79 -13.69
N VAL A 180 14.97 8.35 -13.02
CA VAL A 180 15.24 8.57 -11.60
C VAL A 180 16.66 9.10 -11.44
N THR A 181 16.78 10.18 -10.69
CA THR A 181 18.05 10.79 -10.29
C THR A 181 18.18 10.69 -8.78
N GLN A 182 19.16 9.92 -8.29
CA GLN A 182 19.33 9.64 -6.86
C GLN A 182 20.70 10.06 -6.35
N TRP A 183 20.75 10.61 -5.14
CA TRP A 183 21.96 10.73 -4.33
C TRP A 183 22.19 9.45 -3.51
N VAL A 184 23.46 9.08 -3.30
CA VAL A 184 23.84 7.91 -2.49
C VAL A 184 25.05 8.24 -1.61
N ARG A 185 24.94 8.01 -0.30
CA ARG A 185 26.02 8.20 0.67
C ARG A 185 27.24 7.31 0.32
N GLY A 186 28.43 7.88 0.47
CA GLY A 186 29.70 7.16 0.25
C GLY A 186 30.13 7.01 -1.21
N LYS A 187 29.28 7.34 -2.18
CA LYS A 187 29.65 7.30 -3.59
C LYS A 187 30.37 8.60 -4.02
N ARG A 188 31.59 8.48 -4.55
CA ARG A 188 32.26 9.60 -5.27
C ARG A 188 31.52 9.89 -6.58
N GLY A 189 31.27 11.17 -6.87
CA GLY A 189 30.40 11.58 -7.98
C GLY A 189 28.93 11.49 -7.56
N VAL A 190 28.43 12.61 -7.04
CA VAL A 190 27.29 12.78 -6.11
C VAL A 190 25.96 12.12 -6.53
N THR A 191 25.78 11.80 -7.82
CA THR A 191 24.47 11.44 -8.37
C THR A 191 24.49 10.12 -9.17
N VAL A 192 23.37 9.41 -9.14
CA VAL A 192 23.08 8.16 -9.86
C VAL A 192 21.85 8.36 -10.72
N HIS A 193 22.03 8.46 -12.03
CA HIS A 193 20.92 8.46 -12.98
C HIS A 193 20.56 7.03 -13.38
N ARG A 194 19.28 6.67 -13.26
CA ARG A 194 18.73 5.35 -13.56
C ARG A 194 17.46 5.51 -14.38
N THR A 195 17.21 4.58 -15.28
CA THR A 195 15.99 4.54 -16.10
C THR A 195 15.33 3.20 -15.87
N PHE A 196 14.12 3.24 -15.34
CA PHE A 196 13.23 2.10 -15.23
C PHE A 196 12.46 1.98 -16.54
N ARG A 197 12.63 0.88 -17.27
CA ARG A 197 11.92 0.64 -18.53
C ARG A 197 10.85 -0.42 -18.34
N TRP A 198 9.71 -0.24 -18.98
CA TRP A 198 8.65 -1.24 -18.95
C TRP A 198 9.05 -2.50 -19.71
N HIS A 199 8.85 -3.66 -19.09
CA HIS A 199 9.05 -4.98 -19.65
C HIS A 199 7.73 -5.78 -19.52
N PRO A 200 7.12 -6.25 -20.62
CA PRO A 200 5.74 -6.79 -20.63
C PRO A 200 5.43 -7.92 -19.64
N ARG A 201 6.45 -8.70 -19.21
CA ARG A 201 6.30 -9.83 -18.26
C ARG A 201 6.86 -9.58 -16.86
N ARG A 202 7.49 -8.43 -16.62
CA ARG A 202 8.25 -8.15 -15.39
C ARG A 202 7.98 -6.77 -14.80
N GLY A 203 7.18 -5.94 -15.48
CA GLY A 203 6.95 -4.57 -15.08
C GLY A 203 8.15 -3.67 -15.34
N LEU A 204 8.36 -2.67 -14.50
CA LEU A 204 9.48 -1.74 -14.54
C LEU A 204 10.78 -2.41 -14.08
N ILE A 205 11.79 -2.36 -14.94
CA ILE A 205 13.14 -2.83 -14.62
C ILE A 205 14.12 -1.66 -14.70
N ALA A 206 14.82 -1.37 -13.61
CA ALA A 206 15.93 -0.43 -13.60
C ALA A 206 17.04 -0.91 -14.55
N ASN A 207 17.59 -0.02 -15.36
CA ASN A 207 18.76 -0.31 -16.21
C ASN A 207 20.02 -0.68 -15.40
N ARG A 208 20.04 -0.41 -14.10
CA ARG A 208 21.05 -0.83 -13.12
C ARG A 208 20.50 -0.71 -11.68
N PRO A 209 20.92 -1.58 -10.74
CA PRO A 209 20.57 -1.43 -9.33
C PRO A 209 21.15 -0.14 -8.75
N LEU A 210 20.58 0.35 -7.65
CA LEU A 210 21.17 1.43 -6.88
C LEU A 210 22.47 0.96 -6.20
N PRO A 211 23.62 1.62 -6.39
CA PRO A 211 24.87 1.23 -5.73
C PRO A 211 24.73 1.25 -4.21
N PHE A 212 25.30 0.24 -3.54
CA PHE A 212 25.26 0.01 -2.08
C PHE A 212 23.87 -0.23 -1.46
N HIS A 213 22.79 0.17 -2.14
CA HIS A 213 21.41 0.10 -1.65
C HIS A 213 20.43 -0.53 -2.64
N PRO A 214 20.68 -1.75 -3.17
CA PRO A 214 19.76 -2.43 -4.08
C PRO A 214 18.38 -2.70 -3.43
N GLU A 215 18.29 -2.71 -2.10
CA GLU A 215 17.03 -2.77 -1.36
C GLU A 215 16.07 -1.61 -1.67
N ALA A 216 16.57 -0.48 -2.17
CA ALA A 216 15.74 0.66 -2.58
C ALA A 216 14.76 0.31 -3.71
N ASP A 217 15.11 -0.68 -4.54
CA ASP A 217 14.30 -1.15 -5.68
C ASP A 217 13.37 -2.32 -5.33
N VAL A 218 13.29 -2.70 -4.04
CA VAL A 218 12.39 -3.74 -3.55
C VAL A 218 11.17 -3.10 -2.89
N ALA A 219 9.98 -3.38 -3.43
CA ALA A 219 8.73 -2.88 -2.87
C ALA A 219 8.58 -3.36 -1.40
N PRO A 220 8.21 -2.47 -0.46
CA PRO A 220 7.92 -2.88 0.91
C PRO A 220 6.77 -3.89 0.95
N ARG A 221 6.91 -4.92 1.79
CA ARG A 221 5.94 -6.01 1.94
C ARG A 221 5.13 -5.86 3.22
#